data_AF-A0A016SWV8-F1
#
_entry.id   AF-A0A016SWV8-F1
#
_cell.length_a   1.000
_cell.length_b   1.000
_cell.length_c   1.000
_cell.angle_alpha   90.00
_cell.angle_beta   90.00
_cell.angle_gamma   90.00
#
_symmetry.space_group_name_H-M   'P 1'
#
loop_
_entity.id
_entity.type
_entity.pdbx_description
1 polymer ?
#
loop_
_entity_poly.entity_id
_entity_poly.type
_entity_poly.pdbx_seq_one_letter_code
_entity_poly.pdbx_strand_id
1 'polypeptide(L)'
;MRLSMYKLLLYAIVFLFDQTAAESISSLTSMHSLAESISSLTRAAVTYGGGALWAFQHKIKCNLFECCDKPYVNPRFDKLHSDLHKLVYGQHLVLDTVEKAIRAHWTNERPKKPLAMSFHGYTGSGKNYVAEIIANNTFK
;
A
#
# COMPACT_ATOMS: atom_id res chain seq x y z
N MET A 1 -1.29 -22.26 0.08
CA MET A 1 -2.17 -21.07 0.10
C MET A 1 -3.53 -21.49 -0.50
N ARG A 2 -4.45 -22.04 0.30
CA ARG A 2 -5.80 -22.42 -0.17
C ARG A 2 -6.68 -21.16 -0.14
N LEU A 3 -6.84 -20.47 -1.26
CA LEU A 3 -7.91 -19.49 -1.38
C LEU A 3 -9.23 -20.26 -1.50
N SER A 4 -10.12 -20.09 -0.52
CA SER A 4 -11.49 -20.59 -0.65
C SER A 4 -12.22 -19.83 -1.77
N MET A 5 -13.10 -20.50 -2.51
CA MET A 5 -13.82 -19.91 -3.67
C MET A 5 -14.44 -18.54 -3.37
N TYR A 6 -14.94 -18.33 -2.14
CA TYR A 6 -15.51 -17.05 -1.72
C TYR A 6 -14.49 -15.90 -1.70
N LYS A 7 -13.22 -16.17 -1.35
CA LYS A 7 -12.14 -15.16 -1.39
C LYS A 7 -11.78 -14.77 -2.81
N LEU A 8 -11.83 -15.72 -3.75
CA LEU A 8 -11.60 -15.45 -5.18
C LEU A 8 -12.71 -14.57 -5.77
N LEU A 9 -13.97 -14.86 -5.41
CA LEU A 9 -15.14 -14.09 -5.84
C LEU A 9 -15.09 -12.66 -5.28
N LEU A 10 -14.80 -12.51 -3.99
CA LEU A 10 -14.63 -11.21 -3.33
C LEU A 10 -13.43 -10.43 -3.88
N TYR A 11 -12.33 -11.11 -4.21
CA TYR A 11 -11.17 -10.51 -4.87
C TYR A 11 -11.55 -9.95 -6.25
N ALA A 12 -12.24 -10.73 -7.08
CA ALA A 12 -12.69 -10.27 -8.39
C ALA A 12 -13.61 -9.05 -8.28
N ILE A 13 -14.54 -9.04 -7.31
CA ILE A 13 -15.43 -7.90 -7.05
C ILE A 13 -14.60 -6.66 -6.65
N VAL A 14 -13.70 -6.75 -5.67
CA VAL A 14 -12.87 -5.61 -5.24
C VAL A 14 -11.96 -5.10 -6.36
N PHE A 15 -11.35 -6.00 -7.15
CA PHE A 15 -10.46 -5.63 -8.26
C PHE A 15 -11.21 -4.93 -9.41
N LEU A 16 -12.44 -5.36 -9.71
CA LEU A 16 -13.32 -4.69 -10.68
C LEU A 16 -13.74 -3.28 -10.22
N PHE A 17 -13.93 -3.06 -8.91
CA PHE A 17 -14.19 -1.74 -8.35
C PHE A 17 -12.92 -0.85 -8.28
N ASP A 18 -11.74 -1.40 -8.05
CA ASP A 18 -10.47 -0.64 -8.04
C ASP A 18 -10.05 -0.22 -9.47
N GLN A 19 -10.31 -1.07 -10.48
CA GLN A 19 -10.10 -0.74 -11.90
C GLN A 19 -10.98 0.44 -12.36
N THR A 20 -12.22 0.54 -11.83
CA THR A 20 -13.12 1.67 -12.10
C THR A 20 -12.73 2.94 -11.33
N ALA A 21 -12.04 2.83 -10.19
CA ALA A 21 -11.49 3.97 -9.45
C ALA A 21 -10.26 4.61 -10.13
N ALA A 22 -9.43 3.85 -10.86
CA ALA A 22 -8.34 4.42 -11.65
C ALA A 22 -8.84 5.29 -12.84
N GLU A 23 -10.08 5.07 -13.28
CA GLU A 23 -10.75 5.84 -14.33
C GLU A 23 -11.65 6.96 -13.76
N SER A 24 -11.73 7.12 -12.43
CA SER A 24 -12.78 7.91 -11.76
C SER A 24 -12.69 9.43 -11.88
N ILE A 25 -11.58 10.00 -12.37
CA ILE A 25 -11.53 11.44 -12.68
C ILE A 25 -12.01 11.71 -14.13
N SER A 26 -11.78 10.78 -15.07
CA SER A 26 -12.24 10.91 -16.46
C SER A 26 -13.63 10.33 -16.72
N SER A 27 -14.18 9.52 -15.81
CA SER A 27 -15.50 8.90 -15.97
C SER A 27 -16.65 9.63 -15.25
N LEU A 28 -16.36 10.61 -14.37
CA LEU A 28 -17.39 11.53 -13.86
C LEU A 28 -18.04 12.35 -15.00
N THR A 29 -17.29 12.64 -16.07
CA THR A 29 -17.81 13.33 -17.26
C THR A 29 -18.47 12.36 -18.25
N SER A 30 -18.08 11.07 -18.29
CA SER A 30 -18.69 10.09 -19.20
C SER A 30 -19.94 9.41 -18.63
N MET A 31 -20.14 9.40 -17.30
CA MET A 31 -21.38 8.92 -16.66
C MET A 31 -22.60 9.83 -16.90
N HIS A 32 -22.40 11.06 -17.42
CA HIS A 32 -23.54 11.88 -17.83
C HIS A 32 -24.15 11.42 -19.16
N SER A 33 -23.37 10.77 -20.04
CA SER A 33 -23.80 10.42 -21.40
C SER A 33 -24.49 9.06 -21.54
N LEU A 34 -24.30 8.12 -20.61
CA LEU A 34 -24.95 6.79 -20.66
C LEU A 34 -26.20 6.68 -19.77
N ALA A 35 -26.47 7.70 -18.94
CA ALA A 35 -27.62 7.73 -18.04
C ALA A 35 -28.97 7.89 -18.75
N GLU A 36 -28.98 8.21 -20.06
CA GLU A 36 -30.23 8.43 -20.81
C GLU A 36 -30.86 7.14 -21.38
N SER A 37 -30.17 6.00 -21.38
CA SER A 37 -30.68 4.75 -21.98
C SER A 37 -30.95 3.59 -21.00
N ILE A 38 -30.77 3.78 -19.70
CA ILE A 38 -30.96 2.73 -18.68
C ILE A 38 -32.21 2.98 -17.83
N SER A 39 -33.02 1.93 -17.64
CA SER A 39 -34.31 2.01 -16.95
C SER A 39 -34.21 2.55 -15.52
N SER A 40 -35.27 3.20 -15.03
CA SER A 40 -35.33 3.80 -13.68
C SER A 40 -35.01 2.81 -12.55
N LEU A 41 -35.36 1.53 -12.73
CA LEU A 41 -35.07 0.47 -11.77
C LEU A 41 -33.57 0.13 -11.74
N THR A 42 -32.93 0.09 -12.91
CA THR A 42 -31.48 -0.15 -13.01
C THR A 42 -30.68 0.98 -12.37
N ARG A 43 -31.13 2.24 -12.54
CA ARG A 43 -30.52 3.41 -11.90
C ARG A 43 -30.58 3.33 -10.38
N ALA A 44 -31.75 3.00 -9.82
CA ALA A 44 -31.91 2.84 -8.37
C ALA A 44 -31.02 1.71 -7.81
N ALA A 45 -30.96 0.56 -8.48
CA ALA A 45 -30.13 -0.56 -8.04
C ALA A 45 -28.63 -0.20 -7.99
N VAL A 46 -28.13 0.56 -8.98
CA VAL A 46 -26.72 1.00 -9.01
C VAL A 46 -26.43 2.05 -7.94
N THR A 47 -27.34 3.01 -7.71
CA THR A 47 -27.14 4.06 -6.69
C THR A 47 -27.18 3.51 -5.27
N TYR A 48 -28.13 2.62 -4.95
CA TYR A 48 -28.26 2.04 -3.61
C TYR A 48 -27.28 0.89 -3.36
N GLY A 49 -27.04 0.03 -4.36
CA GLY A 49 -26.12 -1.11 -4.23
C GLY A 49 -24.65 -0.72 -4.26
N GLY A 50 -24.27 0.24 -5.11
CA GLY A 50 -22.87 0.69 -5.24
C GLY A 50 -22.37 1.46 -4.01
N GLY A 51 -23.22 2.28 -3.39
CA GLY A 51 -22.84 3.09 -2.23
C GLY A 51 -22.46 2.26 -1.00
N ALA A 52 -23.20 1.17 -0.73
CA ALA A 52 -22.90 0.27 0.37
C ALA A 52 -21.55 -0.45 0.18
N LEU A 53 -21.26 -0.93 -1.04
CA LEU A 53 -19.99 -1.60 -1.33
C LEU A 53 -18.78 -0.67 -1.16
N TRP A 54 -18.90 0.60 -1.57
CA TRP A 54 -17.83 1.59 -1.39
C TRP A 54 -17.56 1.90 0.09
N ALA A 55 -18.60 1.98 0.93
CA ALA A 55 -18.44 2.19 2.38
C ALA A 55 -17.71 1.01 3.07
N PHE A 56 -17.91 -0.22 2.60
CA PHE A 56 -17.29 -1.41 3.18
C PHE A 56 -16.01 -1.87 2.47
N GLN A 57 -15.58 -1.20 1.40
CA GLN A 57 -14.43 -1.61 0.58
C GLN A 57 -13.15 -1.81 1.40
N HIS A 58 -12.88 -0.93 2.37
CA HIS A 58 -11.70 -1.00 3.21
C HIS A 58 -11.72 -2.24 4.12
N LYS A 59 -12.85 -2.46 4.81
CA LYS A 59 -13.09 -3.64 5.66
C LYS A 59 -12.93 -4.95 4.89
N ILE A 60 -13.46 -5.00 3.67
CA ILE A 60 -13.37 -6.18 2.81
C ILE A 60 -11.92 -6.38 2.35
N LYS A 61 -11.26 -5.32 1.88
CA LYS A 61 -9.85 -5.34 1.45
C LYS A 61 -8.94 -5.86 2.57
N CYS A 62 -9.10 -5.36 3.80
CA CYS A 62 -8.29 -5.77 4.96
C CYS A 62 -8.64 -7.15 5.54
N ASN A 63 -9.76 -7.75 5.11
CA ASN A 63 -10.10 -9.14 5.46
C ASN A 63 -9.59 -10.14 4.42
N LEU A 64 -9.41 -9.69 3.17
CA LEU A 64 -8.84 -10.49 2.07
C LEU A 64 -7.32 -10.39 2.02
N PHE A 65 -6.79 -9.20 2.27
CA PHE A 65 -5.37 -8.85 2.28
C PHE A 65 -4.97 -8.26 3.62
N GLU A 66 -3.68 -8.26 3.89
CA GLU A 66 -3.13 -7.52 5.03
C GLU A 66 -3.16 -6.01 4.71
N CYS A 67 -3.73 -5.23 5.63
CA CYS A 67 -3.69 -3.77 5.58
C CYS A 67 -2.67 -3.24 6.58
N CYS A 68 -1.88 -2.29 6.11
CA CYS A 68 -0.80 -1.65 6.84
C CYS A 68 -1.20 -0.20 7.14
N ASP A 69 -2.06 0.00 8.14
CA ASP A 69 -2.57 1.32 8.50
C ASP A 69 -1.88 1.91 9.74
N LYS A 70 -2.04 3.23 9.92
CA LYS A 70 -1.68 3.89 11.18
C LYS A 70 -2.50 3.26 12.32
N PRO A 71 -1.90 2.99 13.50
CA PRO A 71 -0.59 3.47 13.95
C PRO A 71 0.59 2.50 13.72
N TYR A 72 0.37 1.34 13.12
CA TYR A 72 1.38 0.27 12.98
C TYR A 72 2.45 0.59 11.94
N VAL A 73 2.07 1.36 10.92
CA VAL A 73 2.93 1.70 9.78
C VAL A 73 3.07 3.22 9.73
N ASN A 74 4.15 3.73 10.33
CA ASN A 74 4.42 5.17 10.45
C ASN A 74 5.93 5.44 10.36
N PRO A 75 6.43 5.83 9.17
CA PRO A 75 7.86 6.00 8.95
C PRO A 75 8.33 7.29 9.60
N ARG A 76 9.33 7.18 10.46
CA ARG A 76 10.00 8.33 11.06
C ARG A 76 11.34 8.56 10.38
N PHE A 77 11.33 9.20 9.21
CA PHE A 77 12.55 9.39 8.43
C PHE A 77 13.62 10.20 9.17
N ASP A 78 13.23 11.22 9.94
CA ASP A 78 14.18 12.02 10.72
C ASP A 78 14.88 11.19 11.80
N LYS A 79 14.11 10.30 12.45
CA LYS A 79 14.63 9.38 13.46
C LYS A 79 15.50 8.29 12.80
N LEU A 80 15.07 7.74 11.66
CA LEU A 80 15.85 6.80 10.86
C LEU A 80 17.21 7.37 10.48
N HIS A 81 17.26 8.62 9.99
CA HIS A 81 18.51 9.29 9.63
C HIS A 81 19.44 9.45 10.84
N SER A 82 18.92 9.97 11.96
CA SER A 82 19.68 10.13 13.20
C SER A 82 20.21 8.78 13.73
N ASP A 83 19.37 7.75 13.72
CA ASP A 83 19.73 6.43 14.24
C ASP A 83 20.77 5.74 13.35
N LEU A 84 20.62 5.79 12.03
CA LEU A 84 21.64 5.29 11.10
C LEU A 84 22.97 6.05 11.29
N HIS A 85 22.93 7.36 11.49
CA HIS A 85 24.15 8.18 11.62
C HIS A 85 24.88 7.92 12.94
N LYS A 86 24.15 7.77 14.05
CA LYS A 86 24.73 7.62 15.38
C LYS A 86 25.10 6.19 15.72
N LEU A 87 24.39 5.22 15.16
CA LEU A 87 24.50 3.81 15.58
C LEU A 87 25.33 2.98 14.59
N VAL A 88 25.44 3.40 13.32
CA VAL A 88 26.17 2.66 12.29
C VAL A 88 27.52 3.31 12.01
N TYR A 89 28.60 2.69 12.50
CA TYR A 89 29.96 3.19 12.34
C TYR A 89 30.65 2.62 11.09
N GLY A 90 31.44 3.45 10.41
CA GLY A 90 32.29 3.05 9.28
C GLY A 90 31.55 2.66 7.99
N GLN A 91 30.22 2.79 7.94
CA GLN A 91 29.38 2.40 6.81
C GLN A 91 28.55 3.59 6.31
N HIS A 92 29.23 4.67 5.91
CA HIS A 92 28.60 5.89 5.40
C HIS A 92 27.73 5.67 4.15
N LEU A 93 28.02 4.63 3.35
CA LEU A 93 27.20 4.25 2.17
C LEU A 93 25.79 3.78 2.54
N VAL A 94 25.61 3.24 3.76
CA VAL A 94 24.31 2.76 4.24
C VAL A 94 23.37 3.94 4.45
N LEU A 95 23.84 5.04 5.05
CA LEU A 95 23.06 6.26 5.25
C LEU A 95 22.45 6.76 3.94
N ASP A 96 23.30 6.98 2.94
CA ASP A 96 22.85 7.55 1.68
C ASP A 96 22.02 6.57 0.83
N THR A 97 22.32 5.28 0.86
CA THR A 97 21.64 4.30 -0.01
C THR A 97 20.33 3.83 0.60
N VAL A 98 20.35 3.43 1.88
CA VAL A 98 19.20 2.84 2.56
C VAL A 98 18.12 3.89 2.81
N GLU A 99 18.50 5.07 3.34
CA GLU A 99 17.51 6.11 3.61
C GLU A 99 16.83 6.58 2.33
N LYS A 100 17.59 6.85 1.27
CA LYS A 100 17.03 7.28 -0.02
C LYS A 100 16.13 6.21 -0.63
N ALA A 101 16.52 4.94 -0.59
CA ALA A 101 15.71 3.84 -1.12
C ALA A 101 14.39 3.69 -0.36
N ILE A 102 14.41 3.72 0.98
CA ILE A 102 13.19 3.63 1.80
C ILE A 102 12.30 4.85 1.56
N ARG A 103 12.87 6.06 1.58
CA ARG A 103 12.12 7.31 1.36
C ARG A 103 11.46 7.31 -0.02
N ALA A 104 12.21 6.98 -1.08
CA ALA A 104 11.69 6.92 -2.44
C ALA A 104 10.57 5.87 -2.59
N HIS A 105 10.72 4.70 -1.95
CA HIS A 105 9.69 3.67 -1.95
C HIS A 105 8.41 4.14 -1.24
N TRP A 106 8.56 4.82 -0.10
CA TRP A 106 7.43 5.28 0.70
C TRP A 106 6.68 6.48 0.10
N THR A 107 7.40 7.38 -0.56
CA THR A 107 6.78 8.53 -1.25
C THR A 107 5.97 8.12 -2.48
N ASN A 108 6.16 6.90 -2.98
CA ASN A 108 5.40 6.37 -4.09
C ASN A 108 4.12 5.70 -3.55
N GLU A 109 2.95 6.32 -3.81
CA GLU A 109 1.64 5.79 -3.37
C GLU A 109 1.29 4.43 -4.01
N ARG A 110 1.87 4.10 -5.17
CA ARG A 110 1.60 2.87 -5.92
C ARG A 110 2.89 2.21 -6.40
N PRO A 111 3.68 1.62 -5.50
CA PRO A 111 4.91 0.95 -5.89
C PRO A 111 4.60 -0.31 -6.71
N LYS A 112 5.20 -0.42 -7.90
CA LYS A 112 5.00 -1.58 -8.79
C LYS A 112 5.60 -2.88 -8.25
N LYS A 113 6.56 -2.79 -7.32
CA LYS A 113 7.30 -3.92 -6.73
C LYS A 113 7.65 -3.60 -5.28
N PRO A 114 7.74 -4.62 -4.40
CA PRO A 114 8.20 -4.43 -3.03
C PRO A 114 9.68 -3.99 -3.00
N LEU A 115 10.05 -3.20 -1.99
CA LEU A 115 11.45 -2.86 -1.73
C LEU A 115 12.18 -4.08 -1.14
N ALA A 116 13.15 -4.60 -1.87
CA ALA A 116 14.04 -5.66 -1.41
C ALA A 116 15.46 -5.12 -1.30
N MET A 117 16.11 -5.34 -0.16
CA MET A 117 17.49 -4.94 0.11
C MET A 117 18.28 -6.16 0.62
N SER A 118 19.53 -6.27 0.18
CA SER A 118 20.43 -7.33 0.63
C SER A 118 21.70 -6.68 1.17
N PHE A 119 22.03 -6.97 2.43
CA PHE A 119 23.25 -6.48 3.07
C PHE A 119 24.33 -7.55 2.98
N HIS A 120 25.43 -7.26 2.28
CA HIS A 120 26.57 -8.16 2.14
C HIS A 120 27.78 -7.65 2.94
N GLY A 121 28.60 -8.55 3.48
CA GLY A 121 29.84 -8.20 4.19
C GLY A 121 30.27 -9.25 5.21
N TYR A 122 31.39 -9.00 5.90
CA TYR A 122 31.95 -9.91 6.92
C TYR A 122 31.04 -10.08 8.15
N THR A 123 31.21 -11.16 8.92
CA THR A 123 30.45 -11.37 10.16
C THR A 123 30.79 -10.28 11.19
N GLY A 124 29.84 -9.93 12.06
CA GLY A 124 30.03 -8.86 13.05
C GLY A 124 29.99 -7.42 12.50
N SER A 125 29.77 -7.21 11.21
CA SER A 125 29.74 -5.86 10.60
C SER A 125 28.45 -5.05 10.86
N GLY A 126 27.52 -5.54 11.69
CA GLY A 126 26.29 -4.81 12.03
C GLY A 126 25.12 -4.90 11.04
N LYS A 127 25.12 -5.84 10.08
CA LYS A 127 24.01 -5.98 9.10
C LYS A 127 22.63 -6.20 9.74
N ASN A 128 22.55 -7.09 10.72
CA ASN A 128 21.30 -7.32 11.46
C ASN A 128 20.87 -6.08 12.25
N TYR A 129 21.84 -5.32 12.75
CA TYR A 129 21.58 -4.11 13.51
C TYR A 129 21.01 -2.99 12.63
N VAL A 130 21.51 -2.85 11.39
CA VAL A 130 20.90 -1.95 10.39
C VAL A 130 19.45 -2.34 10.10
N ALA A 131 19.17 -3.63 9.91
CA ALA A 131 17.81 -4.12 9.67
C ALA A 131 16.88 -3.83 10.85
N GLU A 132 17.36 -3.96 12.09
CA GLU A 132 16.62 -3.62 13.31
C GLU A 132 16.32 -2.13 13.42
N ILE A 133 17.30 -1.26 13.13
CA ILE A 133 17.11 0.20 13.09
C ILE A 133 16.03 0.58 12.07
N ILE A 134 16.04 -0.03 10.88
CA ILE A 134 15.01 0.19 9.85
C ILE A 134 13.64 -0.20 10.38
N ALA A 135 13.50 -1.39 10.96
CA ALA A 135 12.23 -1.89 11.48
C ALA A 135 11.67 -0.97 12.58
N ASN A 136 12.48 -0.61 13.58
CA ASN A 136 12.07 0.24 14.71
C ASN A 136 11.69 1.68 14.33
N ASN A 137 12.17 2.15 13.18
CA ASN A 137 11.87 3.49 12.68
C ASN A 137 10.73 3.53 11.67
N THR A 138 10.34 2.38 11.11
CA THR A 138 9.33 2.28 10.05
C THR A 138 8.03 1.66 10.53
N PHE A 139 8.12 0.69 11.44
CA PHE A 139 7.01 -0.10 11.95
C PHE A 139 6.92 0.00 13.48
N LYS A 140 5.71 -0.25 14.02
CA LYS A 140 5.41 -0.26 15.45
C LYS A 140 4.77 -1.57 15.86
#